data_AF-A0A235HMW8-F1
#
_entry.id   AF-A0A235HMW8-F1
#
_cell.length_a   1.000
_cell.length_b   1.000
_cell.length_c   1.000
_cell.angle_alpha   90.00
_cell.angle_beta   90.00
_cell.angle_gamma   90.00
#
_symmetry.space_group_name_H-M   'P 1'
#
loop_
_entity.id
_entity.type
_entity.pdbx_description
1 polymer ?
#
loop_
_entity_poly.entity_id
_entity_poly.type
_entity_poly.pdbx_seq_one_letter_code
_entity_poly.pdbx_strand_id
1 'polypeptide(L)'
;MARYLPDGNIEYLGRIDNQVKIRGFRIELGEIETALSQHPHVQASCVIAREDTPGDKRLVAYIVPQPQVTLTISELRSDLKEKLPDYMVPSAVVILESLPLTPNGKVNRRALPAPELSNELLEKYVAPRTPIEEMLALLWTQVLKVELVGRHDNFFELGGHSLLATQLISRVRNSLKVELPLRSLFAAPTIAELAPNIQRLQQQDLELAAPPILRRTENAELPLSYAQQRLWFLDQFEPNSASYNIPFGLRLVGSVNVDALQQSLIEIIHRHEALRTNFITVDGQAAQIIQQETNWTLSVVDLQHLPVTEQEIAAQKLVKQQAFEPFDLASEALIRATLIVLSQTEQWLLVCMHHIVSDGWSIGVFVQELQAIYNAYSQSEPSPLLPLPIQYADFALWQRQWLVGEVLNSQLSYWQEQLANVPTFLPLPTDRPRPVVQTFNGANMEFSLSVELTQKLVKLSHKQGCTLFMTLLAAYNTLLYRYTGQTDILVGTPIANRDRTEIEGLIGFFVNTLVMRTDLSENPSFNELLPRLREMALSAYAHQDLPFEMLVEALQPERDLSYTPLFQVMFVLNNAPKPEIELTGLTV
;
A
#
# COMPACT_ATOMS: atom_id res chain seq x y z
N MET A 1 -23.65 -17.36 -8.16
CA MET A 1 -22.30 -17.53 -8.67
C MET A 1 -21.92 -18.99 -8.56
N ALA A 2 -21.22 -19.50 -9.55
CA ALA A 2 -20.67 -20.84 -9.55
C ALA A 2 -19.39 -20.79 -10.39
N ARG A 3 -18.45 -21.70 -10.16
CA ARG A 3 -17.30 -21.88 -11.04
C ARG A 3 -17.19 -23.32 -11.53
N TYR A 4 -16.59 -23.48 -12.69
CA TYR A 4 -16.14 -24.80 -13.13
C TYR A 4 -14.88 -25.18 -12.37
N LEU A 5 -14.88 -26.41 -11.86
CA LEU A 5 -13.69 -27.08 -11.38
C LEU A 5 -12.93 -27.69 -12.56
N PRO A 6 -11.61 -27.96 -12.43
CA PRO A 6 -10.80 -28.54 -13.50
C PRO A 6 -11.28 -29.92 -13.99
N ASP A 7 -12.08 -30.62 -13.17
CA ASP A 7 -12.69 -31.91 -13.47
C ASP A 7 -14.04 -31.79 -14.22
N GLY A 8 -14.48 -30.57 -14.51
CA GLY A 8 -15.74 -30.28 -15.21
C GLY A 8 -16.96 -30.18 -14.30
N ASN A 9 -16.83 -30.42 -12.99
CA ASN A 9 -17.92 -30.21 -12.04
C ASN A 9 -18.15 -28.71 -11.80
N ILE A 10 -19.38 -28.36 -11.44
CA ILE A 10 -19.77 -26.98 -11.14
C ILE A 10 -19.85 -26.82 -9.62
N GLU A 11 -18.95 -26.04 -9.05
CA GLU A 11 -18.98 -25.64 -7.65
C GLU A 11 -19.93 -24.45 -7.49
N TYR A 12 -20.99 -24.62 -6.70
CA TYR A 12 -21.91 -23.54 -6.37
C TYR A 12 -21.28 -22.61 -5.32
N LEU A 13 -21.13 -21.33 -5.67
CA LEU A 13 -20.47 -20.30 -4.86
C LEU A 13 -21.46 -19.26 -4.29
N GLY A 14 -22.77 -19.55 -4.25
CA GLY A 14 -23.79 -18.64 -3.70
C GLY A 14 -24.51 -17.76 -4.73
N ARG A 15 -24.98 -16.56 -4.36
CA ARG A 15 -25.67 -15.58 -5.24
C ARG A 15 -24.86 -14.28 -5.25
N ILE A 16 -24.81 -13.56 -6.39
CA ILE A 16 -24.09 -12.27 -6.52
C ILE A 16 -24.57 -11.26 -5.46
N ASP A 17 -25.86 -11.30 -5.15
CA ASP A 17 -26.55 -10.42 -4.21
C ASP A 17 -26.17 -10.64 -2.73
N ASN A 18 -25.36 -11.66 -2.40
CA ASN A 18 -24.90 -11.96 -1.03
C ASN A 18 -23.38 -11.74 -0.84
N GLN A 19 -22.68 -11.29 -1.87
CA GLN A 19 -21.27 -10.98 -1.78
C GLN A 19 -21.10 -9.56 -1.24
N VAL A 20 -20.30 -9.41 -0.19
CA VAL A 20 -20.11 -8.14 0.51
C VAL A 20 -18.64 -7.78 0.50
N LYS A 21 -18.33 -6.49 0.50
CA LYS A 21 -16.96 -6.03 0.70
C LYS A 21 -16.80 -5.48 2.11
N ILE A 22 -15.86 -6.05 2.86
CA ILE A 22 -15.56 -5.68 4.24
C ILE A 22 -14.04 -5.55 4.36
N ARG A 23 -13.58 -4.38 4.81
CA ARG A 23 -12.14 -4.08 5.01
C ARG A 23 -11.28 -4.36 3.76
N GLY A 24 -11.81 -4.07 2.57
CA GLY A 24 -11.14 -4.31 1.29
C GLY A 24 -11.17 -5.76 0.78
N PHE A 25 -11.74 -6.70 1.54
CA PHE A 25 -11.93 -8.09 1.13
C PHE A 25 -13.32 -8.29 0.56
N ARG A 26 -13.41 -8.99 -0.57
CA ARG A 26 -14.67 -9.43 -1.16
C ARG A 26 -15.03 -10.79 -0.54
N ILE A 27 -16.05 -10.82 0.29
CA ILE A 27 -16.43 -11.95 1.15
C ILE A 27 -17.78 -12.51 0.68
N GLU A 28 -17.85 -13.83 0.53
CA GLU A 28 -19.10 -14.55 0.30
C GLU A 28 -19.72 -14.97 1.64
N LEU A 29 -20.83 -14.34 2.01
CA LEU A 29 -21.48 -14.63 3.31
C LEU A 29 -21.90 -16.10 3.45
N GLY A 30 -22.23 -16.75 2.33
CA GLY A 30 -22.60 -18.17 2.29
C GLY A 30 -21.46 -19.11 2.67
N GLU A 31 -20.20 -18.73 2.47
CA GLU A 31 -19.03 -19.53 2.89
C GLU A 31 -18.95 -19.61 4.42
N ILE A 32 -19.20 -18.47 5.08
CA ILE A 32 -19.25 -18.38 6.54
C ILE A 32 -20.47 -19.15 7.08
N GLU A 33 -21.65 -18.98 6.47
CA GLU A 33 -22.85 -19.76 6.83
C GLU A 33 -22.61 -21.27 6.69
N THR A 34 -21.89 -21.70 5.65
CA THR A 34 -21.54 -23.11 5.43
C THR A 34 -20.62 -23.62 6.53
N ALA A 35 -19.56 -22.87 6.86
CA ALA A 35 -18.64 -23.25 7.94
C ALA A 35 -19.37 -23.34 9.30
N LEU A 36 -20.25 -22.38 9.60
CA LEU A 36 -21.09 -22.38 10.81
C LEU A 36 -22.03 -23.59 10.86
N SER A 37 -22.64 -23.96 9.73
CA SER A 37 -23.56 -25.10 9.64
C SER A 37 -22.90 -26.47 9.88
N GLN A 38 -21.58 -26.55 9.69
CA GLN A 38 -20.80 -27.76 9.98
C GLN A 38 -20.53 -27.95 11.48
N HIS A 39 -20.76 -26.94 12.31
CA HIS A 39 -20.58 -27.06 13.75
C HIS A 39 -21.70 -27.91 14.36
N PRO A 40 -21.41 -29.01 15.11
CA PRO A 40 -22.42 -29.98 15.55
C PRO A 40 -23.56 -29.39 16.39
N HIS A 41 -23.29 -28.28 17.06
CA HIS A 41 -24.23 -27.62 17.97
C HIS A 41 -25.00 -26.45 17.34
N VAL A 42 -24.79 -26.14 16.05
CA VAL A 42 -25.51 -25.09 15.33
C VAL A 42 -26.70 -25.72 14.60
N GLN A 43 -27.92 -25.25 14.88
CA GLN A 43 -29.13 -25.68 14.19
C GLN A 43 -29.40 -24.84 12.93
N ALA A 44 -29.22 -23.53 13.02
CA ALA A 44 -29.36 -22.62 11.90
C ALA A 44 -28.43 -21.41 12.06
N SER A 45 -27.98 -20.86 10.95
CA SER A 45 -27.14 -19.66 10.92
C SER A 45 -27.58 -18.71 9.82
N CYS A 46 -27.44 -17.41 10.04
CA CYS A 46 -27.51 -16.39 9.00
C CYS A 46 -26.40 -15.38 9.22
N VAL A 47 -25.64 -15.06 8.19
CA VAL A 47 -24.58 -14.05 8.24
C VAL A 47 -24.99 -12.87 7.37
N ILE A 48 -24.81 -11.66 7.89
CA ILE A 48 -25.05 -10.43 7.15
C ILE A 48 -23.83 -9.51 7.26
N ALA A 49 -23.61 -8.69 6.23
CA ALA A 49 -22.88 -7.43 6.42
C ALA A 49 -23.85 -6.40 6.98
N ARG A 50 -23.51 -5.83 8.12
CA ARG A 50 -24.28 -4.78 8.76
C ARG A 50 -23.49 -3.48 8.72
N GLU A 51 -24.18 -2.37 8.45
CA GLU A 51 -23.63 -1.02 8.42
C GLU A 51 -24.50 -0.16 9.35
N ASP A 52 -24.08 -0.05 10.60
CA ASP A 52 -24.79 0.77 11.60
C ASP A 52 -24.32 2.24 11.57
N THR A 53 -23.08 2.48 11.10
CA THR A 53 -22.49 3.80 10.84
C THR A 53 -22.08 3.87 9.36
N PRO A 54 -22.39 4.95 8.62
CA PRO A 54 -22.01 5.08 7.21
C PRO A 54 -20.50 4.86 7.00
N GLY A 55 -20.14 3.93 6.12
CA GLY A 55 -18.76 3.55 5.79
C GLY A 55 -18.17 2.45 6.67
N ASP A 56 -18.85 2.00 7.73
CA ASP A 56 -18.37 0.96 8.65
C ASP A 56 -19.20 -0.33 8.52
N LYS A 57 -18.81 -1.17 7.56
CA LYS A 57 -19.43 -2.47 7.29
C LYS A 57 -18.75 -3.57 8.11
N ARG A 58 -19.53 -4.32 8.87
CA ARG A 58 -19.05 -5.45 9.70
C ARG A 58 -19.84 -6.74 9.47
N LEU A 59 -19.16 -7.89 9.64
CA LEU A 59 -19.78 -9.21 9.56
C LEU A 59 -20.47 -9.55 10.88
N VAL A 60 -21.76 -9.87 10.82
CA VAL A 60 -22.54 -10.31 11.98
C VAL A 60 -23.15 -11.68 11.68
N ALA A 61 -22.89 -12.66 12.54
CA ALA A 61 -23.50 -13.99 12.46
C ALA A 61 -24.61 -14.14 13.51
N TYR A 62 -25.78 -14.59 13.07
CA TYR A 62 -26.92 -14.93 13.92
C TYR A 62 -27.07 -16.44 13.97
N ILE A 63 -27.03 -17.01 15.17
CA ILE A 63 -26.95 -18.46 15.39
C ILE A 63 -28.15 -18.91 16.20
N VAL A 64 -28.78 -20.01 15.77
CA VAL A 64 -29.74 -20.77 16.57
C VAL A 64 -29.04 -22.06 17.00
N PRO A 65 -28.82 -22.30 18.29
CA PRO A 65 -28.18 -23.51 18.78
C PRO A 65 -29.15 -24.70 18.72
N GLN A 66 -28.60 -25.92 18.74
CA GLN A 66 -29.41 -27.13 18.91
C GLN A 66 -30.16 -27.11 20.26
N PRO A 67 -31.35 -27.73 20.36
CA PRO A 67 -32.10 -27.78 21.61
C PRO A 67 -31.26 -28.34 22.76
N GLN A 68 -31.35 -27.72 23.94
CA GLN A 68 -30.66 -28.14 25.17
C GLN A 68 -29.12 -28.05 25.12
N VAL A 69 -28.55 -27.36 24.14
CA VAL A 69 -27.12 -27.07 24.08
C VAL A 69 -26.87 -25.60 24.41
N THR A 70 -26.00 -25.35 25.39
CA THR A 70 -25.47 -24.00 25.63
C THR A 70 -24.22 -23.82 24.79
N LEU A 71 -24.31 -22.99 23.77
CA LEU A 71 -23.19 -22.68 22.88
C LEU A 71 -22.52 -21.38 23.33
N THR A 72 -21.19 -21.39 23.43
CA THR A 72 -20.46 -20.13 23.67
C THR A 72 -20.00 -19.50 22.36
N ILE A 73 -19.90 -18.18 22.33
CA ILE A 73 -19.40 -17.46 21.15
C ILE A 73 -17.92 -17.84 20.88
N SER A 74 -17.16 -18.19 21.92
CA SER A 74 -15.72 -18.43 21.85
C SER A 74 -15.42 -19.77 21.19
N GLU A 75 -16.24 -20.78 21.48
CA GLU A 75 -16.18 -22.07 20.79
C GLU A 75 -16.46 -21.92 19.30
N LEU A 76 -17.55 -21.20 18.95
CA LEU A 76 -17.89 -20.90 17.55
C LEU A 76 -16.75 -20.16 16.83
N ARG A 77 -16.20 -19.14 17.47
CA ARG A 77 -15.16 -18.32 16.87
C ARG A 77 -13.84 -19.09 16.72
N SER A 78 -13.50 -19.94 17.69
CA SER A 78 -12.34 -20.83 17.60
C SER A 78 -12.49 -21.80 16.43
N ASP A 79 -13.65 -22.45 16.31
CA ASP A 79 -13.95 -23.37 15.21
C ASP A 79 -13.92 -22.66 13.84
N LEU A 80 -14.44 -21.42 13.76
CA LEU A 80 -14.34 -20.63 12.54
C LEU A 80 -12.90 -20.21 12.21
N LYS A 81 -12.07 -19.85 13.19
CA LYS A 81 -10.66 -19.49 12.97
C LYS A 81 -9.79 -20.65 12.49
N GLU A 82 -10.22 -21.88 12.78
CA GLU A 82 -9.57 -23.08 12.25
C GLU A 82 -9.91 -23.32 10.76
N LYS A 83 -11.11 -22.87 10.32
CA LYS A 83 -11.66 -23.15 8.98
C LYS A 83 -11.59 -21.97 8.01
N LEU A 84 -11.59 -20.74 8.51
CA LEU A 84 -11.72 -19.52 7.74
C LEU A 84 -10.58 -18.52 8.01
N PRO A 85 -10.25 -17.65 7.03
CA PRO A 85 -9.40 -16.48 7.27
C PRO A 85 -9.97 -15.55 8.35
N ASP A 86 -9.10 -14.86 9.12
CA ASP A 86 -9.53 -13.93 10.17
C ASP A 86 -10.50 -12.83 9.67
N TYR A 87 -10.33 -12.34 8.44
CA TYR A 87 -11.24 -11.33 7.87
C TYR A 87 -12.65 -11.87 7.54
N MET A 88 -12.82 -13.19 7.42
CA MET A 88 -14.12 -13.84 7.23
C MET A 88 -14.78 -14.23 8.55
N VAL A 89 -14.06 -14.19 9.66
CA VAL A 89 -14.62 -14.50 10.98
C VAL A 89 -15.51 -13.33 11.41
N PRO A 90 -16.81 -13.55 11.70
CA PRO A 90 -17.73 -12.49 12.11
C PRO A 90 -17.22 -11.73 13.35
N SER A 91 -17.23 -10.40 13.27
CA SER A 91 -16.82 -9.55 14.39
C SER A 91 -17.85 -9.58 15.52
N ALA A 92 -19.12 -9.84 15.20
CA ALA A 92 -20.18 -10.06 16.18
C ALA A 92 -20.94 -11.37 15.92
N VAL A 93 -21.33 -12.04 17.01
CA VAL A 93 -22.19 -13.24 16.99
C VAL A 93 -23.37 -12.99 17.91
N VAL A 94 -24.58 -13.25 17.43
CA VAL A 94 -25.83 -13.10 18.18
C VAL A 94 -26.52 -14.45 18.25
N ILE A 95 -26.74 -14.95 19.46
CA ILE A 95 -27.46 -16.21 19.69
C ILE A 95 -28.96 -15.90 19.81
N LEU A 96 -29.79 -16.58 19.03
CA LEU A 96 -31.24 -16.41 18.98
C LEU A 96 -31.94 -17.73 19.29
N GLU A 97 -33.15 -17.65 19.85
CA GLU A 97 -34.03 -18.82 19.98
C GLU A 97 -34.53 -19.31 18.60
N SER A 98 -34.74 -18.39 17.66
CA SER A 98 -35.11 -18.71 16.28
C SER A 98 -34.76 -17.56 15.33
N LEU A 99 -34.54 -17.87 14.05
CA LEU A 99 -34.37 -16.85 13.02
C LEU A 99 -35.73 -16.25 12.65
N PRO A 100 -35.88 -14.92 12.56
CA PRO A 100 -37.12 -14.30 12.12
C PRO A 100 -37.39 -14.69 10.66
N LEU A 101 -38.63 -15.08 10.35
CA LEU A 101 -39.03 -15.51 9.01
C LEU A 101 -39.99 -14.48 8.38
N THR A 102 -39.96 -14.39 7.05
CA THR A 102 -40.96 -13.71 6.22
C THR A 102 -42.21 -14.58 6.08
N PRO A 103 -43.35 -14.04 5.63
CA PRO A 103 -44.55 -14.85 5.33
C PRO A 103 -44.32 -16.00 4.34
N ASN A 104 -43.27 -15.90 3.51
CA ASN A 104 -42.88 -16.93 2.54
C ASN A 104 -41.85 -17.95 3.09
N GLY A 105 -41.62 -17.98 4.41
CA GLY A 105 -40.71 -18.93 5.06
C GLY A 105 -39.21 -18.66 4.88
N LYS A 106 -38.82 -17.53 4.28
CA LYS A 106 -37.40 -17.12 4.15
C LYS A 106 -36.96 -16.28 5.36
N VAL A 107 -35.68 -16.32 5.73
CA VAL A 107 -35.12 -15.48 6.79
C VAL A 107 -35.36 -13.99 6.51
N ASN A 108 -36.00 -13.30 7.44
CA ASN A 108 -36.23 -11.87 7.39
C ASN A 108 -35.01 -11.11 7.94
N ARG A 109 -34.01 -10.90 7.09
CA ARG A 109 -32.76 -10.22 7.45
C ARG A 109 -32.94 -8.82 8.03
N ARG A 110 -34.03 -8.11 7.68
CA ARG A 110 -34.34 -6.76 8.19
C ARG A 110 -34.85 -6.77 9.63
N ALA A 111 -35.37 -7.91 10.10
CA ALA A 111 -35.87 -8.08 11.46
C ALA A 111 -34.82 -8.65 12.42
N LEU A 112 -33.57 -8.82 11.97
CA LEU A 112 -32.48 -9.29 12.83
C LEU A 112 -32.06 -8.19 13.82
N PRO A 113 -31.97 -8.52 15.12
CA PRO A 113 -31.65 -7.52 16.15
C PRO A 113 -30.25 -6.95 15.96
N ALA A 114 -30.01 -5.73 16.46
CA ALA A 114 -28.65 -5.18 16.50
C ALA A 114 -27.78 -6.04 17.42
N PRO A 115 -26.55 -6.41 17.01
CA PRO A 115 -25.61 -7.00 17.94
C PRO A 115 -25.28 -5.97 19.01
N GLU A 116 -25.51 -6.32 20.28
CA GLU A 116 -24.88 -5.61 21.39
C GLU A 116 -23.36 -5.73 21.23
N LEU A 117 -22.59 -4.70 21.62
CA LEU A 117 -21.12 -4.73 21.60
C LEU A 117 -20.67 -6.06 22.21
N SER A 118 -20.11 -6.93 21.36
CA SER A 118 -20.00 -8.36 21.70
C SER A 118 -19.29 -8.55 23.03
N ASN A 119 -19.93 -9.25 23.97
CA ASN A 119 -19.38 -9.56 25.31
C ASN A 119 -17.97 -10.18 25.25
N GLU A 120 -17.58 -10.82 24.14
CA GLU A 120 -16.26 -11.41 23.99
C GLU A 120 -15.13 -10.46 23.58
N LEU A 121 -15.44 -9.42 22.80
CA LEU A 121 -14.48 -8.33 22.65
C LEU A 121 -14.20 -7.80 24.05
N LEU A 122 -15.23 -7.60 24.89
CA LEU A 122 -15.09 -7.18 26.29
C LEU A 122 -14.41 -8.22 27.23
N GLU A 123 -14.56 -9.53 26.99
CA GLU A 123 -13.96 -10.57 27.87
C GLU A 123 -12.44 -10.71 27.69
N LYS A 124 -11.89 -10.50 26.49
CA LYS A 124 -10.43 -10.47 26.24
C LYS A 124 -9.87 -9.05 26.19
N TYR A 125 -10.70 -8.05 25.94
CA TYR A 125 -10.30 -6.65 25.93
C TYR A 125 -9.94 -6.22 27.34
N VAL A 126 -8.67 -5.93 27.50
CA VAL A 126 -8.19 -5.18 28.66
C VAL A 126 -8.03 -3.75 28.20
N ALA A 127 -8.84 -2.85 28.76
CA ALA A 127 -8.78 -1.44 28.44
C ALA A 127 -7.37 -0.85 28.73
N PRO A 128 -6.94 0.14 27.92
CA PRO A 128 -5.85 1.02 28.29
C PRO A 128 -6.01 1.54 29.72
N ARG A 129 -4.91 1.63 30.47
CA ARG A 129 -4.93 2.00 31.90
C ARG A 129 -4.27 3.34 32.18
N THR A 130 -3.51 3.87 31.22
CA THR A 130 -2.77 5.12 31.37
C THR A 130 -3.06 6.06 30.20
N PRO A 131 -2.87 7.38 30.35
CA PRO A 131 -3.08 8.33 29.25
C PRO A 131 -2.25 8.02 28.00
N ILE A 132 -1.03 7.50 28.17
CA ILE A 132 -0.17 7.06 27.06
C ILE A 132 -0.81 5.88 26.34
N GLU A 133 -1.38 4.93 27.08
CA GLU A 133 -2.02 3.76 26.49
C GLU A 133 -3.32 4.10 25.78
N GLU A 134 -4.11 5.04 26.32
CA GLU A 134 -5.32 5.54 25.69
C GLU A 134 -4.99 6.24 24.36
N MET A 135 -3.95 7.07 24.36
CA MET A 135 -3.45 7.71 23.15
C MET A 135 -2.94 6.66 22.14
N LEU A 136 -2.15 5.69 22.57
CA LEU A 136 -1.66 4.62 21.71
C LEU A 136 -2.80 3.80 21.10
N ALA A 137 -3.81 3.44 21.89
CA ALA A 137 -4.98 2.71 21.41
C ALA A 137 -5.72 3.51 20.33
N LEU A 138 -5.92 4.81 20.54
CA LEU A 138 -6.51 5.70 19.55
C LEU A 138 -5.67 5.73 18.25
N LEU A 139 -4.35 5.91 18.36
CA LEU A 139 -3.48 5.92 17.18
C LEU A 139 -3.50 4.58 16.43
N TRP A 140 -3.54 3.46 17.13
CA TRP A 140 -3.63 2.13 16.53
C TRP A 140 -4.96 1.91 15.81
N THR A 141 -6.10 2.28 16.43
CA THR A 141 -7.41 2.18 15.77
C THR A 141 -7.44 2.97 14.46
N GLN A 142 -6.87 4.18 14.43
CA GLN A 142 -6.79 5.03 13.24
C GLN A 142 -5.92 4.43 12.14
N VAL A 143 -4.74 3.92 12.49
CA VAL A 143 -3.77 3.35 11.53
C VAL A 143 -4.25 2.01 10.99
N LEU A 144 -4.68 1.11 11.88
CA LEU A 144 -5.12 -0.25 11.53
C LEU A 144 -6.55 -0.28 10.98
N LYS A 145 -7.31 0.82 11.13
CA LYS A 145 -8.72 0.93 10.77
C LYS A 145 -9.56 -0.16 11.43
N VAL A 146 -9.36 -0.34 12.73
CA VAL A 146 -10.11 -1.29 13.58
C VAL A 146 -10.91 -0.54 14.63
N GLU A 147 -12.07 -1.09 15.01
CA GLU A 147 -13.02 -0.44 15.95
C GLU A 147 -12.45 -0.29 17.36
N LEU A 148 -11.70 -1.30 17.84
CA LEU A 148 -11.23 -1.38 19.22
C LEU A 148 -9.85 -2.04 19.27
N VAL A 149 -8.97 -1.50 20.10
CA VAL A 149 -7.63 -2.06 20.40
C VAL A 149 -7.47 -2.17 21.91
N GLY A 150 -7.32 -3.40 22.39
CA GLY A 150 -6.99 -3.73 23.76
C GLY A 150 -5.51 -3.55 24.06
N ARG A 151 -5.20 -3.38 25.34
CA ARG A 151 -3.83 -3.15 25.85
C ARG A 151 -2.84 -4.28 25.47
N HIS A 152 -3.35 -5.51 25.35
CA HIS A 152 -2.56 -6.72 25.05
C HIS A 152 -2.69 -7.18 23.60
N ASP A 153 -3.43 -6.44 22.76
CA ASP A 153 -3.52 -6.80 21.35
C ASP A 153 -2.18 -6.55 20.66
N ASN A 154 -1.77 -7.46 19.80
CA ASN A 154 -0.53 -7.37 19.05
C ASN A 154 -0.75 -6.60 17.74
N PHE A 155 0.06 -5.56 17.51
CA PHE A 155 -0.04 -4.69 16.33
C PHE A 155 -0.03 -5.47 15.01
N PHE A 156 0.84 -6.47 14.89
CA PHE A 156 1.01 -7.25 13.66
C PHE A 156 -0.12 -8.25 13.48
N GLU A 157 -0.60 -8.86 14.56
CA GLU A 157 -1.76 -9.79 14.51
C GLU A 157 -3.06 -9.06 14.12
N LEU A 158 -3.17 -7.77 14.44
CA LEU A 158 -4.26 -6.91 13.99
C LEU A 158 -4.14 -6.45 12.52
N GLY A 159 -3.19 -7.00 11.75
CA GLY A 159 -2.97 -6.67 10.34
C GLY A 159 -1.90 -5.59 10.11
N GLY A 160 -1.21 -5.16 11.16
CA GLY A 160 -0.08 -4.24 11.07
C GLY A 160 1.07 -4.81 10.22
N HIS A 161 1.66 -3.96 9.37
CA HIS A 161 2.87 -4.27 8.60
C HIS A 161 3.83 -3.07 8.64
N SER A 162 5.04 -3.19 8.07
CA SER A 162 6.10 -2.18 8.20
C SER A 162 5.65 -0.76 7.83
N LEU A 163 4.87 -0.62 6.74
CA LEU A 163 4.31 0.67 6.35
C LEU A 163 3.35 1.25 7.40
N LEU A 164 2.39 0.47 7.92
CA LEU A 164 1.50 0.91 9.00
C LEU A 164 2.27 1.21 10.29
N ALA A 165 3.34 0.45 10.58
CA ALA A 165 4.21 0.70 11.72
C ALA A 165 4.93 2.06 11.60
N THR A 166 5.46 2.38 10.43
CA THR A 166 6.05 3.68 10.14
C THR A 166 5.03 4.83 10.28
N GLN A 167 3.82 4.63 9.75
CA GLN A 167 2.71 5.56 9.92
C GLN A 167 2.28 5.77 11.38
N LEU A 168 2.29 4.70 12.19
CA LEU A 168 2.03 4.76 13.62
C LEU A 168 3.12 5.55 14.34
N ILE A 169 4.39 5.29 14.06
CA ILE A 169 5.53 6.00 14.66
C ILE A 169 5.44 7.50 14.36
N SER A 170 5.09 7.85 13.13
CA SER A 170 4.86 9.24 12.72
C SER A 170 3.79 9.94 13.57
N ARG A 171 2.65 9.26 13.79
CA ARG A 171 1.56 9.79 14.61
C ARG A 171 1.94 9.86 16.10
N VAL A 172 2.72 8.91 16.61
CA VAL A 172 3.28 8.93 17.97
C VAL A 172 4.20 10.14 18.14
N ARG A 173 5.11 10.39 17.19
CA ARG A 173 5.97 11.59 17.17
C ARG A 173 5.15 12.87 17.29
N ASN A 174 4.08 12.99 16.51
CA ASN A 174 3.27 14.20 16.51
C ASN A 174 2.44 14.39 17.78
N SER A 175 1.84 13.32 18.28
CA SER A 175 0.88 13.36 19.39
C SER A 175 1.56 13.34 20.76
N LEU A 176 2.67 12.60 20.89
CA LEU A 176 3.37 12.36 22.16
C LEU A 176 4.75 13.01 22.23
N LYS A 177 5.21 13.64 21.13
CA LYS A 177 6.51 14.33 21.02
C LYS A 177 7.70 13.44 21.36
N VAL A 178 7.65 12.18 20.91
CA VAL A 178 8.71 11.18 21.12
C VAL A 178 9.14 10.57 19.79
N GLU A 179 10.46 10.46 19.59
CA GLU A 179 11.04 9.62 18.54
C GLU A 179 11.06 8.16 18.99
N LEU A 180 10.21 7.33 18.37
CA LEU A 180 10.14 5.90 18.63
C LEU A 180 10.84 5.13 17.51
N PRO A 181 11.98 4.46 17.77
CA PRO A 181 12.62 3.60 16.76
C PRO A 181 11.69 2.47 16.34
N LEU A 182 11.62 2.16 15.03
CA LEU A 182 10.77 1.09 14.50
C LEU A 182 10.99 -0.26 15.19
N ARG A 183 12.25 -0.58 15.51
CA ARG A 183 12.62 -1.78 16.27
C ARG A 183 11.89 -1.91 17.61
N SER A 184 11.56 -0.79 18.25
CA SER A 184 10.86 -0.78 19.53
C SER A 184 9.46 -1.38 19.41
N LEU A 185 8.75 -1.12 18.31
CA LEU A 185 7.43 -1.72 18.06
C LEU A 185 7.53 -3.23 17.80
N PHE A 186 8.59 -3.69 17.14
CA PHE A 186 8.82 -5.13 16.94
C PHE A 186 9.20 -5.84 18.25
N ALA A 187 9.96 -5.16 19.12
CA ALA A 187 10.35 -5.71 20.41
C ALA A 187 9.23 -5.67 21.46
N ALA A 188 8.33 -4.68 21.36
CA ALA A 188 7.19 -4.47 22.24
C ALA A 188 5.91 -4.26 21.39
N PRO A 189 5.37 -5.35 20.81
CA PRO A 189 4.30 -5.27 19.82
C PRO A 189 2.90 -5.09 20.41
N THR A 190 2.76 -4.91 21.73
CA THR A 190 1.49 -4.59 22.40
C THR A 190 1.54 -3.21 23.07
N ILE A 191 0.39 -2.58 23.29
CA ILE A 191 0.30 -1.28 23.97
C ILE A 191 0.90 -1.35 25.38
N ALA A 192 0.63 -2.42 26.13
CA ALA A 192 1.17 -2.63 27.49
C ALA A 192 2.70 -2.65 27.52
N GLU A 193 3.32 -3.25 26.50
CA GLU A 193 4.79 -3.37 26.42
C GLU A 193 5.43 -2.09 25.87
N LEU A 194 4.75 -1.40 24.95
CA LEU A 194 5.28 -0.21 24.27
C LEU A 194 5.17 1.06 25.13
N ALA A 195 4.08 1.21 25.89
CA ALA A 195 3.82 2.42 26.68
C ALA A 195 4.96 2.76 27.68
N PRO A 196 5.56 1.80 28.42
CA PRO A 196 6.71 2.08 29.29
C PRO A 196 7.94 2.61 28.53
N ASN A 197 8.14 2.18 27.28
CA ASN A 197 9.26 2.68 26.45
C ASN A 197 9.03 4.13 26.05
N ILE A 198 7.80 4.47 25.65
CA ILE A 198 7.43 5.86 25.33
C ILE A 198 7.57 6.75 26.57
N GLN A 199 7.10 6.29 27.73
CA GLN A 199 7.22 7.04 28.98
C GLN A 199 8.69 7.34 29.34
N ARG A 200 9.57 6.36 29.15
CA ARG A 200 11.01 6.53 29.38
C ARG A 200 11.61 7.57 28.42
N LEU A 201 11.22 7.53 27.15
CA LEU A 201 11.70 8.48 26.14
C LEU A 201 11.18 9.90 26.42
N GLN A 202 9.94 10.06 26.88
CA GLN A 202 9.42 11.37 27.31
C GLN A 202 10.20 11.96 28.49
N GLN A 203 10.67 11.11 29.41
CA GLN A 203 11.46 11.56 30.56
C GLN A 203 12.90 11.95 30.20
N GLN A 204 13.41 11.48 29.06
CA GLN A 204 14.76 11.79 28.60
C GLN A 204 14.85 13.15 27.90
N ASP A 205 13.72 13.78 27.56
CA ASP A 205 13.60 15.11 26.94
C ASP A 205 14.58 15.32 25.76
N LEU A 206 14.76 14.26 24.96
CA LEU A 206 15.58 14.31 23.77
C LEU A 206 14.85 15.13 22.71
N GLU A 207 15.55 16.10 22.10
CA GLU A 207 15.05 16.81 20.93
C GLU A 207 14.68 15.82 19.81
N LEU A 208 13.61 16.13 19.07
CA LEU A 208 13.24 15.34 17.90
C LEU A 208 14.41 15.30 16.92
N ALA A 209 14.77 14.11 16.44
CA ALA A 209 15.95 13.89 15.58
C ALA A 209 15.88 14.64 14.24
N ALA A 210 14.71 15.16 13.88
CA ALA A 210 14.51 15.87 12.63
C ALA A 210 13.51 17.02 12.81
N PRO A 211 13.80 18.20 12.24
CA PRO A 211 12.90 19.34 12.31
C PRO A 211 11.61 19.07 11.53
N PRO A 212 10.49 19.76 11.84
CA PRO A 212 9.27 19.67 11.05
C PRO A 212 9.50 20.17 9.63
N ILE A 213 8.73 19.64 8.68
CA ILE A 213 8.72 20.16 7.30
C ILE A 213 7.81 21.39 7.29
N LEU A 214 8.40 22.55 7.02
CA LEU A 214 7.69 23.82 6.99
C LEU A 214 7.57 24.34 5.56
N ARG A 215 6.52 25.11 5.30
CA ARG A 215 6.33 25.79 4.02
C ARG A 215 7.51 26.72 3.74
N ARG A 216 8.05 26.67 2.53
CA ARG A 216 9.14 27.54 2.09
C ARG A 216 8.72 29.00 2.00
N THR A 217 9.71 29.90 2.00
CA THR A 217 9.51 31.31 1.64
C THR A 217 9.31 31.46 0.12
N GLU A 218 8.62 32.51 -0.32
CA GLU A 218 8.23 32.68 -1.74
C GLU A 218 9.40 32.67 -2.73
N ASN A 219 10.58 33.16 -2.32
CA ASN A 219 11.78 33.26 -3.16
C ASN A 219 12.85 32.21 -2.84
N ALA A 220 12.47 31.10 -2.21
CA ALA A 220 13.41 30.00 -1.97
C ALA A 220 13.86 29.37 -3.30
N GLU A 221 15.14 29.01 -3.39
CA GLU A 221 15.61 28.12 -4.45
C GLU A 221 14.84 26.80 -4.39
N LEU A 222 14.60 26.16 -5.54
CA LEU A 222 13.84 24.91 -5.62
C LEU A 222 14.73 23.78 -6.11
N PRO A 223 15.65 23.28 -5.26
CA PRO A 223 16.49 22.16 -5.62
C PRO A 223 15.65 20.91 -5.81
N LEU A 224 16.10 19.99 -6.65
CA LEU A 224 15.52 18.65 -6.71
C LEU A 224 15.78 17.93 -5.38
N SER A 225 14.81 17.13 -4.93
CA SER A 225 15.08 16.06 -3.96
C SER A 225 16.14 15.10 -4.51
N TYR A 226 16.82 14.35 -3.66
CA TYR A 226 17.84 13.40 -4.14
C TYR A 226 17.25 12.35 -5.09
N ALA A 227 16.02 11.91 -4.83
CA ALA A 227 15.30 10.96 -5.67
C ALA A 227 14.97 11.57 -7.05
N GLN A 228 14.49 12.82 -7.10
CA GLN A 228 14.27 13.50 -8.38
C GLN A 228 15.57 13.71 -9.16
N GLN A 229 16.68 14.08 -8.47
CA GLN A 229 17.97 14.30 -9.12
C GLN A 229 18.45 13.04 -9.86
N ARG A 230 18.20 11.85 -9.28
CA ARG A 230 18.46 10.57 -9.93
C ARG A 230 17.68 10.42 -11.24
N LEU A 231 16.36 10.58 -11.20
CA LEU A 231 15.53 10.39 -12.39
C LEU A 231 15.83 11.43 -13.46
N TRP A 232 16.14 12.66 -13.06
CA TRP A 232 16.64 13.68 -13.97
C TRP A 232 17.96 13.25 -14.62
N PHE A 233 18.93 12.73 -13.86
CA PHE A 233 20.19 12.23 -14.44
C PHE A 233 19.96 11.08 -15.43
N LEU A 234 19.08 10.14 -15.11
CA LEU A 234 18.73 9.03 -16.02
C LEU A 234 18.05 9.52 -17.29
N ASP A 235 17.17 10.51 -17.20
CA ASP A 235 16.54 11.16 -18.36
C ASP A 235 17.58 11.87 -19.24
N GLN A 236 18.57 12.55 -18.65
CA GLN A 236 19.67 13.14 -19.42
C GLN A 236 20.59 12.09 -20.09
N PHE A 237 20.70 10.90 -19.49
CA PHE A 237 21.50 9.81 -20.03
C PHE A 237 20.77 9.03 -21.14
N GLU A 238 19.46 8.83 -20.99
CA GLU A 238 18.58 8.14 -21.94
C GLU A 238 17.35 9.00 -22.27
N PRO A 239 17.53 10.08 -23.06
CA PRO A 239 16.43 10.98 -23.39
C PRO A 239 15.37 10.29 -24.24
N ASN A 240 14.11 10.71 -24.09
CA ASN A 240 12.94 10.13 -24.77
C ASN A 240 12.66 8.66 -24.38
N SER A 241 12.94 8.30 -23.13
CA SER A 241 12.61 6.99 -22.58
C SER A 241 11.25 7.00 -21.87
N ALA A 242 10.45 5.95 -22.08
CA ALA A 242 9.20 5.74 -21.36
C ALA A 242 9.36 4.83 -20.13
N SER A 243 10.60 4.46 -19.77
CA SER A 243 10.89 3.50 -18.68
C SER A 243 10.37 3.94 -17.32
N TYR A 244 10.16 5.24 -17.11
CA TYR A 244 9.66 5.83 -15.87
C TYR A 244 8.26 6.44 -16.00
N ASN A 245 7.49 6.01 -17.00
CA ASN A 245 6.07 6.29 -17.06
C ASN A 245 5.29 5.43 -16.04
N ILE A 246 4.31 6.04 -15.39
CA ILE A 246 3.37 5.38 -14.48
C ILE A 246 1.96 5.45 -15.09
N PRO A 247 1.62 4.53 -16.00
CA PRO A 247 0.28 4.44 -16.56
C PRO A 247 -0.66 3.69 -15.60
N PHE A 248 -1.89 4.19 -15.47
CA PHE A 248 -3.00 3.45 -14.87
C PHE A 248 -4.31 3.80 -15.59
N GLY A 249 -5.32 2.96 -15.45
CA GLY A 249 -6.59 3.14 -16.12
C GLY A 249 -7.78 2.77 -15.23
N LEU A 250 -8.89 3.48 -15.42
CA LEU A 250 -10.17 3.22 -14.79
C LEU A 250 -11.20 2.87 -15.87
N ARG A 251 -11.90 1.74 -15.71
CA ARG A 251 -13.04 1.40 -16.56
C ARG A 251 -14.29 1.99 -15.94
N LEU A 252 -14.85 3.01 -16.56
CA LEU A 252 -16.02 3.73 -16.07
C LEU A 252 -17.26 3.15 -16.75
N VAL A 253 -18.21 2.67 -15.95
CA VAL A 253 -19.51 2.17 -16.41
C VAL A 253 -20.61 3.07 -15.88
N GLY A 254 -21.30 3.77 -16.77
CA GLY A 254 -22.34 4.75 -16.48
C GLY A 254 -22.20 6.01 -17.32
N SER A 255 -22.91 7.07 -16.92
CA SER A 255 -22.87 8.36 -17.63
C SER A 255 -21.83 9.28 -17.00
N VAL A 256 -20.67 9.39 -17.66
CA VAL A 256 -19.57 10.27 -17.20
C VAL A 256 -19.94 11.73 -17.46
N ASN A 257 -19.87 12.56 -16.40
CA ASN A 257 -19.87 14.01 -16.56
C ASN A 257 -18.45 14.46 -16.97
N VAL A 258 -18.21 14.60 -18.28
CA VAL A 258 -16.88 14.89 -18.84
C VAL A 258 -16.35 16.24 -18.37
N ASP A 259 -17.21 17.25 -18.23
CA ASP A 259 -16.81 18.57 -17.73
C ASP A 259 -16.37 18.49 -16.27
N ALA A 260 -17.15 17.83 -15.41
CA ALA A 260 -16.78 17.61 -14.01
C ALA A 260 -15.47 16.80 -13.90
N LEU A 261 -15.28 15.78 -14.76
CA LEU A 261 -14.05 15.00 -14.80
C LEU A 261 -12.84 15.86 -15.18
N GLN A 262 -12.93 16.65 -16.25
CA GLN A 262 -11.85 17.54 -16.67
C GLN A 262 -11.52 18.56 -15.58
N GLN A 263 -12.53 19.21 -14.99
CA GLN A 263 -12.33 20.17 -13.90
C GLN A 263 -11.69 19.50 -12.67
N SER A 264 -12.05 18.25 -12.36
CA SER A 264 -11.46 17.51 -11.25
C SER A 264 -9.97 17.26 -11.46
N LEU A 265 -9.57 16.89 -12.67
CA LEU A 265 -8.17 16.66 -13.02
C LEU A 265 -7.36 17.97 -12.96
N ILE A 266 -7.92 19.06 -13.46
CA ILE A 266 -7.33 20.40 -13.38
C ILE A 266 -7.15 20.85 -11.92
N GLU A 267 -8.16 20.64 -11.07
CA GLU A 267 -8.10 20.96 -9.63
C GLU A 267 -6.96 20.21 -8.94
N ILE A 268 -6.79 18.91 -9.22
CA ILE A 268 -5.68 18.10 -8.67
C ILE A 268 -4.33 18.63 -9.14
N ILE A 269 -4.19 18.97 -10.42
CA ILE A 269 -2.96 19.54 -11.00
C ILE A 269 -2.61 20.88 -10.34
N HIS A 270 -3.61 21.74 -10.06
CA HIS A 270 -3.37 23.00 -9.36
C HIS A 270 -2.99 22.78 -7.89
N ARG A 271 -3.70 21.88 -7.22
CA ARG A 271 -3.54 21.55 -5.80
C ARG A 271 -2.14 21.01 -5.48
N HIS A 272 -1.58 20.15 -6.33
CA HIS A 272 -0.26 19.55 -6.15
C HIS A 272 0.77 20.16 -7.09
N GLU A 273 1.66 21.00 -6.56
CA GLU A 273 2.72 21.68 -7.33
C GLU A 273 3.55 20.72 -8.18
N ALA A 274 3.79 19.50 -7.69
CA ALA A 274 4.56 18.47 -8.39
C ALA A 274 4.02 18.18 -9.80
N LEU A 275 2.69 18.16 -10.01
CA LEU A 275 2.07 17.84 -11.30
C LEU A 275 2.20 18.95 -12.35
N ARG A 276 2.59 20.15 -11.92
CA ARG A 276 2.85 21.33 -12.76
C ARG A 276 4.29 21.82 -12.61
N THR A 277 5.20 20.90 -12.24
CA THR A 277 6.64 21.17 -12.11
C THR A 277 7.39 20.64 -13.31
N ASN A 278 8.27 21.47 -13.88
CA ASN A 278 9.27 21.09 -14.87
C ASN A 278 10.66 21.06 -14.26
N PHE A 279 11.58 20.34 -14.90
CA PHE A 279 12.96 20.16 -14.46
C PHE A 279 13.90 20.69 -15.52
N ILE A 280 14.61 21.76 -15.21
CA ILE A 280 15.52 22.41 -16.15
C ILE A 280 16.94 22.47 -15.58
N THR A 281 17.89 22.84 -16.44
CA THR A 281 19.27 23.12 -16.02
C THR A 281 19.48 24.62 -15.87
N VAL A 282 19.87 25.07 -14.67
CA VAL A 282 20.28 26.45 -14.37
C VAL A 282 21.72 26.39 -13.86
N ASP A 283 22.63 27.12 -14.52
CA ASP A 283 24.07 27.17 -14.16
C ASP A 283 24.72 25.78 -14.00
N GLY A 284 24.31 24.82 -14.82
CA GLY A 284 24.82 23.44 -14.80
C GLY A 284 24.23 22.56 -13.69
N GLN A 285 23.24 23.04 -12.94
CA GLN A 285 22.54 22.29 -11.90
C GLN A 285 21.06 22.11 -12.26
N ALA A 286 20.48 20.96 -11.87
CA ALA A 286 19.07 20.72 -12.04
C ALA A 286 18.25 21.57 -11.05
N ALA A 287 17.20 22.23 -11.54
CA ALA A 287 16.27 23.04 -10.76
C ALA A 287 14.82 22.72 -11.11
N GLN A 288 13.93 22.88 -10.13
CA GLN A 288 12.49 22.77 -10.30
C GLN A 288 11.91 24.13 -10.73
N ILE A 289 11.05 24.14 -11.74
CA ILE A 289 10.20 25.28 -12.11
C ILE A 289 8.75 24.89 -11.93
N ILE A 290 8.05 25.57 -11.04
CA ILE A 290 6.64 25.35 -10.78
C ILE A 290 5.83 26.33 -11.64
N GLN A 291 5.06 25.80 -12.59
CA GLN A 291 4.22 26.60 -13.48
C GLN A 291 3.01 27.15 -12.73
N GLN A 292 2.70 28.44 -12.86
CA GLN A 292 1.54 29.06 -12.21
C GLN A 292 0.23 28.72 -12.93
N GLU A 293 0.27 28.65 -14.25
CA GLU A 293 -0.87 28.31 -15.11
C GLU A 293 -0.46 27.16 -16.03
N THR A 294 -1.40 26.27 -16.33
CA THR A 294 -1.19 25.16 -17.27
C THR A 294 -2.32 25.14 -18.30
N ASN A 295 -1.99 25.02 -19.58
CA ASN A 295 -2.98 24.80 -20.65
C ASN A 295 -3.41 23.34 -20.75
N TRP A 296 -3.50 22.64 -19.61
CA TRP A 296 -3.76 21.21 -19.57
C TRP A 296 -5.21 20.91 -19.95
N THR A 297 -5.42 19.85 -20.75
CA THR A 297 -6.77 19.44 -21.21
C THR A 297 -6.92 17.93 -21.17
N LEU A 298 -8.16 17.46 -20.98
CA LEU A 298 -8.49 16.04 -21.09
C LEU A 298 -8.67 15.69 -22.57
N SER A 299 -7.86 14.75 -23.08
CA SER A 299 -8.06 14.22 -24.43
C SER A 299 -9.27 13.29 -24.44
N VAL A 300 -10.21 13.49 -25.36
CA VAL A 300 -11.40 12.62 -25.51
C VAL A 300 -11.33 11.94 -26.88
N VAL A 301 -11.38 10.60 -26.88
CA VAL A 301 -11.36 9.80 -28.10
C VAL A 301 -12.64 8.98 -28.20
N ASP A 302 -13.51 9.36 -29.13
CA ASP A 302 -14.77 8.67 -29.40
C ASP A 302 -14.57 7.50 -30.39
N LEU A 303 -14.80 6.28 -29.92
CA LEU A 303 -14.73 5.06 -30.71
C LEU A 303 -16.12 4.46 -31.01
N GLN A 304 -17.22 5.13 -30.62
CA GLN A 304 -18.58 4.61 -30.77
C GLN A 304 -18.98 4.35 -32.24
N HIS A 305 -18.29 5.00 -33.17
CA HIS A 305 -18.48 4.83 -34.61
C HIS A 305 -17.92 3.50 -35.16
N LEU A 306 -17.05 2.80 -34.42
CA LEU A 306 -16.45 1.53 -34.82
C LEU A 306 -17.29 0.32 -34.37
N PRO A 307 -17.21 -0.82 -35.07
CA PRO A 307 -17.70 -2.11 -34.56
C PRO A 307 -17.02 -2.49 -33.24
N VAL A 308 -17.74 -3.17 -32.33
CA VAL A 308 -17.25 -3.52 -30.97
C VAL A 308 -15.88 -4.21 -30.97
N THR A 309 -15.63 -5.13 -31.91
CA THR A 309 -14.34 -5.82 -32.02
C THR A 309 -13.20 -4.88 -32.43
N GLU A 310 -13.48 -3.87 -33.26
CA GLU A 310 -12.51 -2.86 -33.68
C GLU A 310 -12.31 -1.79 -32.60
N GLN A 311 -13.35 -1.48 -31.81
CA GLN A 311 -13.26 -0.59 -30.64
C GLN A 311 -12.24 -1.12 -29.63
N GLU A 312 -12.31 -2.40 -29.28
CA GLU A 312 -11.39 -3.00 -28.32
C GLU A 312 -9.94 -2.96 -28.82
N ILE A 313 -9.71 -3.28 -30.09
CA ILE A 313 -8.38 -3.21 -30.71
C ILE A 313 -7.84 -1.78 -30.70
N ALA A 314 -8.67 -0.80 -31.10
CA ALA A 314 -8.30 0.61 -31.12
C ALA A 314 -8.03 1.15 -29.71
N ALA A 315 -8.86 0.80 -28.72
CA ALA A 315 -8.67 1.18 -27.34
C ALA A 315 -7.38 0.60 -26.75
N GLN A 316 -7.08 -0.69 -27.00
CA GLN A 316 -5.83 -1.33 -26.57
C GLN A 316 -4.60 -0.70 -27.23
N LYS A 317 -4.71 -0.24 -28.48
CA LYS A 317 -3.64 0.52 -29.15
C LYS A 317 -3.40 1.86 -28.45
N LEU A 318 -4.44 2.59 -28.07
CA LEU A 318 -4.34 3.85 -27.34
C LEU A 318 -3.75 3.66 -25.94
N VAL A 319 -4.12 2.59 -25.23
CA VAL A 319 -3.52 2.21 -23.94
C VAL A 319 -2.01 2.07 -24.07
N LYS A 320 -1.54 1.28 -25.06
CA LYS A 320 -0.12 1.09 -25.30
C LYS A 320 0.57 2.39 -25.73
N GLN A 321 -0.05 3.15 -26.64
CA GLN A 321 0.52 4.40 -27.12
C GLN A 321 0.75 5.39 -25.98
N GLN A 322 -0.25 5.63 -25.12
CA GLN A 322 -0.11 6.56 -24.00
C GLN A 322 0.94 6.07 -22.99
N ALA A 323 0.96 4.77 -22.69
CA ALA A 323 1.91 4.18 -21.74
C ALA A 323 3.38 4.30 -22.20
N PHE A 324 3.64 4.19 -23.50
CA PHE A 324 4.99 4.20 -24.08
C PHE A 324 5.40 5.54 -24.71
N GLU A 325 4.53 6.53 -24.73
CA GLU A 325 4.88 7.89 -25.15
C GLU A 325 5.74 8.55 -24.06
N PRO A 326 7.00 8.93 -24.33
CA PRO A 326 7.87 9.60 -23.36
C PRO A 326 7.33 10.96 -22.92
N PHE A 327 7.81 11.48 -21.79
CA PHE A 327 7.61 12.87 -21.39
C PHE A 327 8.88 13.68 -21.60
N ASP A 328 8.75 14.95 -21.99
CA ASP A 328 9.84 15.93 -21.86
C ASP A 328 9.77 16.62 -20.48
N LEU A 329 10.74 16.31 -19.61
CA LEU A 329 10.79 16.84 -18.24
C LEU A 329 10.95 18.36 -18.19
N ALA A 330 11.51 18.98 -19.23
CA ALA A 330 11.83 20.39 -19.24
C ALA A 330 10.65 21.29 -19.65
N SER A 331 9.70 20.78 -20.45
CA SER A 331 8.69 21.63 -21.08
C SER A 331 7.25 21.12 -21.01
N GLU A 332 7.01 19.84 -20.79
CA GLU A 332 5.66 19.26 -20.80
C GLU A 332 5.01 19.21 -19.43
N ALA A 333 3.67 19.13 -19.40
CA ALA A 333 2.97 18.69 -18.20
C ALA A 333 3.26 17.20 -17.96
N LEU A 334 3.75 16.86 -16.77
CA LEU A 334 4.19 15.50 -16.42
C LEU A 334 3.04 14.59 -15.97
N ILE A 335 1.85 14.89 -16.48
CA ILE A 335 0.61 14.14 -16.37
C ILE A 335 -0.19 14.28 -17.67
N ARG A 336 -0.65 13.16 -18.21
CA ARG A 336 -1.53 13.07 -19.38
C ARG A 336 -2.77 12.27 -19.00
N ALA A 337 -3.93 12.64 -19.56
CA ALA A 337 -5.15 11.87 -19.41
C ALA A 337 -5.91 11.76 -20.74
N THR A 338 -6.47 10.58 -21.01
CA THR A 338 -7.32 10.31 -22.16
C THR A 338 -8.57 9.56 -21.74
N LEU A 339 -9.74 10.10 -22.08
CA LEU A 339 -11.02 9.43 -21.94
C LEU A 339 -11.38 8.77 -23.28
N ILE A 340 -11.37 7.45 -23.33
CA ILE A 340 -11.80 6.65 -24.47
C ILE A 340 -13.29 6.35 -24.30
N VAL A 341 -14.13 6.79 -25.23
CA VAL A 341 -15.58 6.54 -25.21
C VAL A 341 -15.91 5.35 -26.09
N LEU A 342 -16.34 4.24 -25.48
CA LEU A 342 -16.72 2.99 -26.18
C LEU A 342 -18.23 2.94 -26.43
N SER A 343 -19.02 3.45 -25.48
CA SER A 343 -20.47 3.59 -25.61
C SER A 343 -20.99 4.76 -24.77
N GLN A 344 -22.31 4.98 -24.78
CA GLN A 344 -22.97 5.98 -23.91
C GLN A 344 -22.78 5.66 -22.41
N THR A 345 -22.47 4.41 -22.08
CA THR A 345 -22.38 3.94 -20.69
C THR A 345 -21.06 3.24 -20.37
N GLU A 346 -20.08 3.27 -21.28
CA GLU A 346 -18.79 2.63 -21.07
C GLU A 346 -17.67 3.49 -21.63
N GLN A 347 -16.74 3.85 -20.75
CA GLN A 347 -15.58 4.69 -21.06
C GLN A 347 -14.35 4.18 -20.31
N TRP A 348 -13.16 4.36 -20.87
CA TRP A 348 -11.90 4.10 -20.17
C TRP A 348 -11.18 5.42 -19.95
N LEU A 349 -10.95 5.78 -18.69
CA LEU A 349 -10.07 6.90 -18.33
C LEU A 349 -8.66 6.36 -18.16
N LEU A 350 -7.77 6.75 -19.06
CA LEU A 350 -6.34 6.45 -18.97
C LEU A 350 -5.63 7.69 -18.40
N VAL A 351 -4.76 7.47 -17.42
CA VAL A 351 -3.92 8.50 -16.82
C VAL A 351 -2.49 7.99 -16.80
N CYS A 352 -1.56 8.83 -17.22
CA CYS A 352 -0.13 8.54 -17.15
C CYS A 352 0.59 9.71 -16.48
N MET A 353 1.38 9.43 -15.46
CA MET A 353 2.25 10.41 -14.80
C MET A 353 3.71 10.00 -14.95
N HIS A 354 4.64 10.95 -14.94
CA HIS A 354 6.06 10.62 -14.86
C HIS A 354 6.48 10.29 -13.42
N HIS A 355 7.36 9.31 -13.24
CA HIS A 355 7.81 8.88 -11.91
C HIS A 355 8.57 9.97 -11.13
N ILE A 356 9.08 11.01 -11.80
CA ILE A 356 9.77 12.14 -11.14
C ILE A 356 8.83 13.06 -10.34
N VAL A 357 7.52 13.05 -10.66
CA VAL A 357 6.49 13.86 -9.98
C VAL A 357 5.49 13.02 -9.20
N SER A 358 5.63 11.69 -9.23
CA SER A 358 4.65 10.77 -8.64
C SER A 358 5.27 9.42 -8.30
N ASP A 359 4.61 8.68 -7.42
CA ASP A 359 4.97 7.31 -7.05
C ASP A 359 3.71 6.45 -6.83
N GLY A 360 3.89 5.17 -6.51
CA GLY A 360 2.76 4.26 -6.28
C GLY A 360 1.81 4.73 -5.16
N TRP A 361 2.32 5.45 -4.16
CA TRP A 361 1.48 6.06 -3.12
C TRP A 361 0.67 7.23 -3.65
N SER A 362 1.29 8.07 -4.48
CA SER A 362 0.65 9.21 -5.14
C SER A 362 -0.54 8.80 -5.99
N ILE A 363 -0.54 7.61 -6.60
CA ILE A 363 -1.71 7.08 -7.32
C ILE A 363 -2.91 6.92 -6.36
N GLY A 364 -2.68 6.44 -5.14
CA GLY A 364 -3.72 6.32 -4.11
C GLY A 364 -4.29 7.68 -3.69
N VAL A 365 -3.42 8.67 -3.48
CA VAL A 365 -3.82 10.06 -3.20
C VAL A 365 -4.63 10.63 -4.36
N PHE A 366 -4.12 10.48 -5.58
CA PHE A 366 -4.78 10.95 -6.80
C PHE A 366 -6.20 10.37 -6.95
N VAL A 367 -6.37 9.06 -6.78
CA VAL A 367 -7.67 8.40 -6.92
C VAL A 367 -8.65 8.86 -5.83
N GLN A 368 -8.19 9.03 -4.58
CA GLN A 368 -9.02 9.53 -3.49
C GLN A 368 -9.49 10.97 -3.73
N GLU A 369 -8.59 11.84 -4.18
CA GLU A 369 -8.94 13.23 -4.49
C GLU A 369 -9.83 13.33 -5.73
N LEU A 370 -9.57 12.53 -6.77
CA LEU A 370 -10.42 12.45 -7.95
C LEU A 370 -11.86 12.09 -7.58
N GLN A 371 -12.04 11.11 -6.69
CA GLN A 371 -13.35 10.77 -6.17
C GLN A 371 -14.03 11.95 -5.46
N ALA A 372 -13.34 12.58 -4.51
CA ALA A 372 -13.92 13.66 -3.71
C ALA A 372 -14.33 14.85 -4.59
N ILE A 373 -13.46 15.25 -5.53
CA ILE A 373 -13.68 16.42 -6.38
C ILE A 373 -14.73 16.12 -7.46
N TYR A 374 -14.64 14.96 -8.13
CA TYR A 374 -15.61 14.59 -9.16
C TYR A 374 -17.02 14.52 -8.61
N ASN A 375 -17.20 13.99 -7.40
CA ASN A 375 -18.51 13.89 -6.76
C ASN A 375 -19.10 15.27 -6.43
N ALA A 376 -18.28 16.22 -5.97
CA ALA A 376 -18.69 17.59 -5.73
C ALA A 376 -19.02 18.32 -7.04
N TYR A 377 -18.12 18.28 -8.01
CA TYR A 377 -18.30 18.96 -9.31
C TYR A 377 -19.46 18.39 -10.13
N SER A 378 -19.71 17.08 -10.05
CA SER A 378 -20.89 16.47 -10.68
C SER A 378 -22.22 16.98 -10.11
N GLN A 379 -22.20 17.50 -8.87
CA GLN A 379 -23.33 18.10 -8.17
C GLN A 379 -23.28 19.64 -8.18
N SER A 380 -22.34 20.24 -8.91
CA SER A 380 -22.09 21.69 -8.93
C SER A 380 -21.72 22.29 -7.55
N GLU A 381 -21.13 21.48 -6.68
CA GLU A 381 -20.56 21.91 -5.39
C GLU A 381 -19.06 22.20 -5.53
N PRO A 382 -18.47 23.09 -4.70
CA PRO A 382 -17.03 23.34 -4.74
C PRO A 382 -16.21 22.15 -4.23
N SER A 383 -14.92 22.12 -4.56
CA SER A 383 -13.99 21.11 -4.04
C SER A 383 -14.03 21.06 -2.50
N PRO A 384 -14.21 19.88 -1.88
CA PRO A 384 -14.26 19.74 -0.43
C PRO A 384 -12.86 19.73 0.23
N LEU A 385 -11.79 19.75 -0.58
CA LEU A 385 -10.42 19.55 -0.10
C LEU A 385 -9.79 20.85 0.41
N LEU A 386 -9.32 20.84 1.66
CA LEU A 386 -8.59 21.97 2.24
C LEU A 386 -7.21 22.15 1.60
N PRO A 387 -6.68 23.37 1.43
CA PRO A 387 -5.33 23.59 0.91
C PRO A 387 -4.26 22.77 1.64
N LEU A 388 -3.26 22.28 0.90
CA LEU A 388 -2.16 21.53 1.48
C LEU A 388 -1.26 22.47 2.31
N PRO A 389 -0.85 22.07 3.53
CA PRO A 389 -0.03 22.91 4.41
C PRO A 389 1.40 23.11 3.86
N ILE A 390 1.92 22.09 3.16
CA ILE A 390 3.21 22.07 2.48
C ILE A 390 3.05 21.46 1.08
N GLN A 391 4.08 21.61 0.25
CA GLN A 391 4.17 21.09 -1.11
C GLN A 391 5.45 20.26 -1.27
N TYR A 392 5.56 19.50 -2.37
CA TYR A 392 6.72 18.62 -2.59
C TYR A 392 8.06 19.35 -2.55
N ALA A 393 8.13 20.58 -3.09
CA ALA A 393 9.35 21.38 -3.07
C ALA A 393 9.78 21.77 -1.64
N ASP A 394 8.85 21.88 -0.69
CA ASP A 394 9.16 22.11 0.72
C ASP A 394 9.86 20.89 1.33
N PHE A 395 9.39 19.68 0.99
CA PHE A 395 10.05 18.43 1.36
C PHE A 395 11.46 18.32 0.74
N ALA A 396 11.60 18.65 -0.54
CA ALA A 396 12.89 18.61 -1.22
C ALA A 396 13.92 19.54 -0.54
N LEU A 397 13.50 20.76 -0.21
CA LEU A 397 14.31 21.73 0.54
C LEU A 397 14.68 21.23 1.93
N TRP A 398 13.69 20.76 2.69
CA TRP A 398 13.90 20.19 4.02
C TRP A 398 14.89 19.02 3.98
N GLN A 399 14.74 18.10 3.01
CA GLN A 399 15.62 16.93 2.87
C GLN A 399 17.07 17.35 2.65
N ARG A 400 17.32 18.36 1.80
CA ARG A 400 18.65 18.90 1.53
C ARG A 400 19.29 19.57 2.75
N GLN A 401 18.48 20.13 3.64
CA GLN A 401 18.96 20.82 4.83
C GLN A 401 19.16 19.88 6.02
N TRP A 402 18.32 18.85 6.14
CA TRP A 402 18.35 17.90 7.25
C TRP A 402 19.38 16.79 7.04
N LEU A 403 19.48 16.24 5.82
CA LEU A 403 20.37 15.12 5.52
C LEU A 403 21.81 15.60 5.23
N VAL A 404 22.45 16.20 6.22
CA VAL A 404 23.83 16.69 6.16
C VAL A 404 24.57 16.38 7.46
N GLY A 405 25.89 16.59 7.49
CA GLY A 405 26.69 16.48 8.71
C GLY A 405 26.56 15.11 9.40
N GLU A 406 26.28 15.10 10.70
CA GLU A 406 26.19 13.88 11.50
C GLU A 406 25.07 12.94 11.06
N VAL A 407 23.92 13.47 10.64
CA VAL A 407 22.78 12.66 10.17
C VAL A 407 23.20 11.86 8.93
N LEU A 408 23.77 12.55 7.93
CA LEU A 408 24.26 11.90 6.72
C LEU A 408 25.38 10.89 7.04
N ASN A 409 26.34 11.27 7.88
CA ASN A 409 27.46 10.40 8.23
C ASN A 409 26.99 9.13 8.94
N SER A 410 26.01 9.21 9.85
CA SER A 410 25.45 8.04 10.53
C SER A 410 24.77 7.08 9.55
N GLN A 411 23.96 7.63 8.65
CA GLN A 411 23.26 6.88 7.61
C GLN A 411 24.27 6.19 6.68
N LEU A 412 25.26 6.93 6.21
CA LEU A 412 26.28 6.44 5.28
C LEU A 412 27.18 5.38 5.90
N SER A 413 27.64 5.58 7.15
CA SER A 413 28.56 4.66 7.82
C SER A 413 27.96 3.26 7.93
N TYR A 414 26.68 3.18 8.30
CA TYR A 414 25.96 1.91 8.34
C TYR A 414 25.98 1.20 6.98
N TRP A 415 25.61 1.90 5.92
CA TRP A 415 25.52 1.28 4.60
C TRP A 415 26.89 0.89 4.02
N GLN A 416 27.93 1.68 4.29
CA GLN A 416 29.30 1.33 3.91
C GLN A 416 29.79 0.06 4.61
N GLU A 417 29.49 -0.10 5.90
CA GLU A 417 29.81 -1.32 6.64
C GLU A 417 29.00 -2.52 6.11
N GLN A 418 27.68 -2.36 5.98
CA GLN A 418 26.80 -3.44 5.54
C GLN A 418 27.06 -3.91 4.12
N LEU A 419 27.50 -3.02 3.24
CA LEU A 419 27.78 -3.34 1.83
C LEU A 419 29.29 -3.41 1.54
N ALA A 420 30.12 -3.54 2.57
CA ALA A 420 31.54 -3.82 2.39
C ALA A 420 31.74 -5.20 1.75
N ASN A 421 32.63 -5.24 0.75
CA ASN A 421 33.04 -6.47 0.05
C ASN A 421 31.87 -7.28 -0.54
N VAL A 422 30.80 -6.60 -0.96
CA VAL A 422 29.67 -7.27 -1.60
C VAL A 422 30.06 -7.87 -2.95
N PRO A 423 29.40 -8.96 -3.38
CA PRO A 423 29.56 -9.46 -4.74
C PRO A 423 29.12 -8.40 -5.76
N THR A 424 29.85 -8.29 -6.86
CA THR A 424 29.56 -7.33 -7.93
C THR A 424 28.40 -7.78 -8.83
N PHE A 425 28.13 -9.09 -8.89
CA PHE A 425 27.18 -9.66 -9.84
C PHE A 425 26.51 -10.95 -9.32
N LEU A 426 25.20 -11.05 -9.52
CA LEU A 426 24.41 -12.26 -9.28
C LEU A 426 24.22 -13.05 -10.61
N PRO A 427 24.88 -14.21 -10.79
CA PRO A 427 24.83 -14.98 -12.04
C PRO A 427 23.54 -15.81 -12.15
N LEU A 428 22.44 -15.15 -12.49
CA LEU A 428 21.17 -15.82 -12.77
C LEU A 428 21.29 -16.74 -13.99
N PRO A 429 20.64 -17.92 -14.00
CA PRO A 429 20.66 -18.84 -15.13
C PRO A 429 19.77 -18.31 -16.27
N THR A 430 20.33 -17.43 -17.11
CA THR A 430 19.63 -16.87 -18.27
C THR A 430 19.74 -17.76 -19.50
N ASP A 431 18.70 -17.81 -20.33
CA ASP A 431 18.68 -18.62 -21.57
C ASP A 431 19.72 -18.18 -22.61
N ARG A 432 20.15 -16.91 -22.53
CA ARG A 432 21.10 -16.27 -23.44
C ARG A 432 22.11 -15.44 -22.65
N PRO A 433 23.32 -15.21 -23.18
CA PRO A 433 24.28 -14.30 -22.56
C PRO A 433 23.72 -12.89 -22.49
N ARG A 434 24.12 -12.17 -21.45
CA ARG A 434 23.76 -10.75 -21.25
C ARG A 434 24.41 -9.88 -22.35
N PRO A 435 23.69 -8.93 -22.95
CA PRO A 435 24.28 -7.99 -23.90
C PRO A 435 25.26 -7.03 -23.22
N VAL A 436 26.19 -6.45 -23.98
CA VAL A 436 27.19 -5.47 -23.47
C VAL A 436 26.52 -4.20 -22.91
N VAL A 437 25.36 -3.84 -23.44
CA VAL A 437 24.53 -2.73 -22.95
C VAL A 437 23.17 -3.29 -22.57
N GLN A 438 22.71 -2.97 -21.37
CA GLN A 438 21.42 -3.40 -20.84
C GLN A 438 20.29 -2.94 -21.77
N THR A 439 19.28 -3.80 -21.93
CA THR A 439 18.01 -3.42 -22.56
C THR A 439 16.90 -3.46 -21.51
N PHE A 440 15.85 -2.67 -21.71
CA PHE A 440 14.69 -2.61 -20.82
C PHE A 440 13.48 -3.40 -21.33
N ASN A 441 13.69 -4.24 -22.34
CA ASN A 441 12.64 -5.14 -22.83
C ASN A 441 12.33 -6.20 -21.78
N GLY A 442 11.06 -6.27 -21.37
CA GLY A 442 10.58 -7.20 -20.36
C GLY A 442 9.20 -7.78 -20.68
N ALA A 443 8.84 -8.84 -19.98
CA ALA A 443 7.51 -9.41 -19.96
C ALA A 443 7.12 -9.72 -18.51
N ASN A 444 5.83 -9.80 -18.23
CA ASN A 444 5.31 -10.12 -16.91
C ASN A 444 4.78 -11.55 -16.89
N MET A 445 5.11 -12.31 -15.84
CA MET A 445 4.57 -13.64 -15.58
C MET A 445 3.83 -13.61 -14.24
N GLU A 446 2.56 -14.01 -14.26
CA GLU A 446 1.69 -13.97 -13.10
C GLU A 446 1.41 -15.39 -12.59
N PHE A 447 1.42 -15.54 -11.26
CA PHE A 447 0.95 -16.72 -10.57
C PHE A 447 0.29 -16.31 -9.25
N SER A 448 -0.53 -17.20 -8.68
CA SER A 448 -1.26 -16.93 -7.45
C SER A 448 -0.88 -17.94 -6.37
N LEU A 449 -0.72 -17.45 -5.14
CA LEU A 449 -0.68 -18.29 -3.95
C LEU A 449 -2.10 -18.55 -3.48
N SER A 450 -2.40 -19.79 -3.06
CA SER A 450 -3.72 -20.08 -2.49
C SER A 450 -3.95 -19.29 -1.20
N VAL A 451 -5.21 -19.04 -0.87
CA VAL A 451 -5.59 -18.39 0.39
C VAL A 451 -5.04 -19.18 1.58
N GLU A 452 -5.16 -20.50 1.55
CA GLU A 452 -4.63 -21.40 2.58
C GLU A 452 -3.12 -21.23 2.78
N LEU A 453 -2.34 -21.23 1.68
CA LEU A 453 -0.89 -21.05 1.75
C LEU A 453 -0.54 -19.66 2.29
N THR A 454 -1.23 -18.62 1.83
CA THR A 454 -1.02 -17.25 2.27
C THR A 454 -1.27 -17.10 3.77
N GLN A 455 -2.34 -17.70 4.29
CA GLN A 455 -2.61 -17.72 5.73
C GLN A 455 -1.54 -18.46 6.53
N LYS A 456 -1.06 -19.62 6.02
CA LYS A 456 0.04 -20.36 6.67
C LYS A 456 1.33 -19.54 6.71
N LEU A 457 1.63 -18.78 5.65
CA LEU A 457 2.77 -17.87 5.61
C LEU A 457 2.61 -16.74 6.63
N VAL A 458 1.43 -16.11 6.70
CA VAL A 458 1.14 -15.07 7.70
C VAL A 458 1.29 -15.62 9.13
N LYS A 459 0.71 -16.80 9.42
CA LYS A 459 0.86 -17.47 10.73
C LYS A 459 2.34 -17.76 11.06
N LEU A 460 3.13 -18.19 10.07
CA LEU A 460 4.57 -18.39 10.23
C LEU A 460 5.29 -17.08 10.55
N SER A 461 4.97 -16.00 9.82
CA SER A 461 5.53 -14.67 10.07
C SER A 461 5.29 -14.24 11.51
N HIS A 462 4.06 -14.34 12.00
CA HIS A 462 3.72 -14.00 13.40
C HIS A 462 4.47 -14.86 14.41
N LYS A 463 4.51 -16.18 14.22
CA LYS A 463 5.22 -17.10 15.11
C LYS A 463 6.71 -16.77 15.26
N GLN A 464 7.32 -16.21 14.22
CA GLN A 464 8.74 -15.84 14.18
C GLN A 464 8.98 -14.34 14.47
N GLY A 465 7.94 -13.58 14.85
CA GLY A 465 8.03 -12.14 15.08
C GLY A 465 8.51 -11.37 13.85
N CYS A 466 8.13 -11.83 12.66
CA CYS A 466 8.50 -11.26 11.36
C CYS A 466 7.25 -10.74 10.64
N THR A 467 7.43 -9.89 9.62
CA THR A 467 6.36 -9.53 8.69
C THR A 467 6.27 -10.53 7.53
N LEU A 468 5.16 -10.50 6.80
CA LEU A 468 5.01 -11.26 5.56
C LEU A 468 6.09 -10.88 4.53
N PHE A 469 6.47 -9.59 4.47
CA PHE A 469 7.58 -9.12 3.64
C PHE A 469 8.88 -9.88 3.93
N MET A 470 9.30 -9.93 5.20
CA MET A 470 10.53 -10.63 5.61
C MET A 470 10.47 -12.12 5.27
N THR A 471 9.29 -12.72 5.42
CA THR A 471 9.07 -14.15 5.14
C THR A 471 9.15 -14.46 3.64
N LEU A 472 8.53 -13.65 2.81
CA LEU A 472 8.58 -13.81 1.35
C LEU A 472 9.98 -13.46 0.80
N LEU A 473 10.65 -12.46 1.35
CA LEU A 473 12.03 -12.12 1.02
C LEU A 473 12.98 -13.28 1.38
N ALA A 474 12.75 -13.98 2.50
CA ALA A 474 13.50 -15.17 2.86
C ALA A 474 13.32 -16.29 1.84
N ALA A 475 12.08 -16.55 1.42
CA ALA A 475 11.78 -17.53 0.39
C ALA A 475 12.41 -17.14 -0.96
N TYR A 476 12.38 -15.86 -1.32
CA TYR A 476 12.99 -15.34 -2.55
C TYR A 476 14.51 -15.50 -2.55
N ASN A 477 15.21 -15.09 -1.49
CA ASN A 477 16.66 -15.29 -1.35
C ASN A 477 17.03 -16.78 -1.35
N THR A 478 16.22 -17.63 -0.72
CA THR A 478 16.39 -19.08 -0.75
C THR A 478 16.30 -19.61 -2.19
N LEU A 479 15.34 -19.14 -2.99
CA LEU A 479 15.22 -19.51 -4.40
C LEU A 479 16.43 -19.06 -5.21
N LEU A 480 16.87 -17.81 -5.03
CA LEU A 480 18.05 -17.26 -5.70
C LEU A 480 19.30 -18.07 -5.41
N TYR A 481 19.57 -18.41 -4.14
CA TYR A 481 20.66 -19.30 -3.77
C TYR A 481 20.57 -20.63 -4.51
N ARG A 482 19.38 -21.23 -4.62
CA ARG A 482 19.22 -22.55 -5.24
C ARG A 482 19.49 -22.51 -6.73
N TYR A 483 19.29 -21.36 -7.38
CA TYR A 483 19.64 -21.17 -8.78
C TYR A 483 21.11 -20.83 -9.01
N THR A 484 21.74 -20.05 -8.13
CA THR A 484 23.06 -19.46 -8.39
C THR A 484 24.19 -20.09 -7.59
N GLY A 485 23.90 -20.79 -6.49
CA GLY A 485 24.87 -21.26 -5.52
C GLY A 485 25.53 -20.14 -4.68
N GLN A 486 25.12 -18.89 -4.85
CA GLN A 486 25.68 -17.74 -4.12
C GLN A 486 25.10 -17.66 -2.71
N THR A 487 25.97 -17.58 -1.70
CA THR A 487 25.58 -17.44 -0.29
C THR A 487 25.30 -16.00 0.12
N ASP A 488 25.95 -15.03 -0.52
CA ASP A 488 25.75 -13.60 -0.24
C ASP A 488 24.91 -12.99 -1.36
N ILE A 489 23.68 -12.58 -1.03
CA ILE A 489 22.69 -12.14 -2.02
C ILE A 489 22.23 -10.72 -1.71
N LEU A 490 22.34 -9.84 -2.71
CA LEU A 490 21.81 -8.48 -2.67
C LEU A 490 20.49 -8.41 -3.44
N VAL A 491 19.45 -7.95 -2.75
CA VAL A 491 18.13 -7.70 -3.34
C VAL A 491 17.75 -6.24 -3.14
N GLY A 492 17.45 -5.53 -4.23
CA GLY A 492 16.88 -4.19 -4.14
C GLY A 492 15.42 -4.24 -3.66
N THR A 493 15.01 -3.30 -2.82
CA THR A 493 13.61 -3.17 -2.43
C THR A 493 13.20 -1.70 -2.31
N PRO A 494 12.09 -1.28 -2.93
CA PRO A 494 11.59 0.08 -2.77
C PRO A 494 10.92 0.24 -1.40
N ILE A 495 11.05 1.44 -0.85
CA ILE A 495 10.31 1.89 0.33
C ILE A 495 9.50 3.13 -0.03
N ALA A 496 8.35 3.30 0.61
CA ALA A 496 7.50 4.47 0.37
C ALA A 496 8.18 5.79 0.79
N ASN A 497 9.06 5.74 1.81
CA ASN A 497 9.75 6.90 2.37
C ASN A 497 8.78 8.03 2.80
N ARG A 498 7.62 7.62 3.35
CA ARG A 498 6.57 8.49 3.87
C ARG A 498 6.38 8.23 5.35
N ASP A 499 7.42 8.53 6.12
CA ASP A 499 7.47 8.37 7.57
C ASP A 499 6.94 9.59 8.35
N ARG A 500 6.41 10.57 7.62
CA ARG A 500 5.91 11.85 8.13
C ARG A 500 4.48 12.09 7.67
N THR A 501 3.61 12.45 8.60
CA THR A 501 2.22 12.80 8.30
C THR A 501 2.10 13.97 7.32
N GLU A 502 3.05 14.89 7.36
CA GLU A 502 3.09 16.10 6.54
C GLU A 502 3.18 15.78 5.05
N ILE A 503 3.77 14.63 4.70
CA ILE A 503 3.96 14.17 3.32
C ILE A 503 3.03 13.02 2.93
N GLU A 504 2.24 12.44 3.84
CA GLU A 504 1.32 11.32 3.52
C GLU A 504 0.30 11.71 2.44
N GLY A 505 -0.20 12.95 2.47
CA GLY A 505 -1.22 13.46 1.57
C GLY A 505 -0.72 14.14 0.28
N LEU A 506 0.59 14.09 -0.01
CA LEU A 506 1.18 14.78 -1.17
C LEU A 506 1.33 13.85 -2.38
N ILE A 507 1.11 14.39 -3.59
CA ILE A 507 1.60 13.79 -4.83
C ILE A 507 3.05 14.22 -5.05
N GLY A 508 3.93 13.26 -5.32
CA GLY A 508 5.37 13.49 -5.47
C GLY A 508 6.19 12.20 -5.51
N PHE A 509 7.50 12.31 -5.76
CA PHE A 509 8.40 11.15 -5.86
C PHE A 509 9.19 10.90 -4.57
N PHE A 510 8.57 10.20 -3.61
CA PHE A 510 9.21 9.98 -2.31
C PHE A 510 10.04 8.69 -2.26
N VAL A 511 9.69 7.71 -3.10
CA VAL A 511 10.27 6.36 -3.08
C VAL A 511 11.79 6.38 -3.03
N ASN A 512 12.34 5.64 -2.07
CA ASN A 512 13.76 5.33 -1.99
C ASN A 512 13.98 3.83 -2.23
N THR A 513 15.21 3.43 -2.55
CA THR A 513 15.58 2.02 -2.76
C THR A 513 16.61 1.59 -1.73
N LEU A 514 16.30 0.52 -0.99
CA LEU A 514 17.22 -0.11 -0.05
C LEU A 514 17.85 -1.36 -0.67
N VAL A 515 19.06 -1.70 -0.25
CA VAL A 515 19.76 -2.91 -0.66
C VAL A 515 19.73 -3.91 0.50
N MET A 516 18.95 -4.97 0.35
CA MET A 516 18.79 -6.02 1.35
C MET A 516 19.85 -7.11 1.12
N ARG A 517 20.91 -7.11 1.95
CA ARG A 517 21.98 -8.11 1.93
C ARG A 517 21.63 -9.31 2.79
N THR A 518 21.60 -10.50 2.21
CA THR A 518 21.25 -11.74 2.90
C THR A 518 22.42 -12.72 2.85
N ASP A 519 22.89 -13.15 4.02
CA ASP A 519 23.90 -14.20 4.14
C ASP A 519 23.26 -15.58 4.42
N LEU A 520 23.46 -16.49 3.47
CA LEU A 520 23.03 -17.89 3.47
C LEU A 520 24.21 -18.84 3.67
N SER A 521 25.39 -18.33 4.07
CA SER A 521 26.53 -19.15 4.48
C SER A 521 26.14 -20.09 5.62
N GLU A 522 26.85 -21.22 5.72
CA GLU A 522 26.59 -22.31 6.68
C GLU A 522 25.25 -23.05 6.44
N ASN A 523 24.53 -22.76 5.36
CA ASN A 523 23.29 -23.44 4.95
C ASN A 523 22.25 -23.48 6.09
N PRO A 524 21.78 -22.32 6.58
CA PRO A 524 20.86 -22.25 7.71
C PRO A 524 19.52 -22.88 7.37
N SER A 525 18.83 -23.40 8.38
CA SER A 525 17.41 -23.72 8.26
C SER A 525 16.58 -22.46 8.03
N PHE A 526 15.37 -22.61 7.48
CA PHE A 526 14.49 -21.47 7.25
C PHE A 526 14.11 -20.73 8.54
N ASN A 527 14.01 -21.46 9.66
CA ASN A 527 13.73 -20.89 10.98
C ASN A 527 14.91 -20.07 11.53
N GLU A 528 16.15 -20.36 11.12
CA GLU A 528 17.33 -19.56 11.48
C GLU A 528 17.50 -18.35 10.55
N LEU A 529 17.07 -18.48 9.29
CA LEU A 529 17.14 -17.40 8.30
C LEU A 529 16.18 -16.25 8.62
N LEU A 530 14.95 -16.55 9.08
CA LEU A 530 13.94 -15.52 9.35
C LEU A 530 14.39 -14.47 10.39
N PRO A 531 14.92 -14.85 11.57
CA PRO A 531 15.48 -13.88 12.51
C PRO A 531 16.64 -13.06 11.92
N ARG A 532 17.55 -13.68 11.15
CA ARG A 532 18.65 -12.95 10.48
C ARG A 532 18.11 -11.86 9.55
N LEU A 533 17.11 -12.20 8.74
CA LEU A 533 16.46 -11.26 7.82
C LEU A 533 15.68 -10.16 8.55
N ARG A 534 15.04 -10.50 9.67
CA ARG A 534 14.36 -9.50 10.49
C ARG A 534 15.36 -8.46 11.02
N GLU A 535 16.47 -8.90 11.61
CA GLU A 535 17.49 -7.98 12.14
C GLU A 535 18.11 -7.12 11.03
N MET A 536 18.40 -7.72 9.88
CA MET A 536 18.89 -6.99 8.71
C MET A 536 17.88 -5.95 8.22
N ALA A 537 16.62 -6.34 8.01
CA ALA A 537 15.58 -5.44 7.51
C ALA A 537 15.30 -4.29 8.49
N LEU A 538 15.23 -4.56 9.80
CA LEU A 538 15.05 -3.52 10.83
C LEU A 538 16.23 -2.55 10.87
N SER A 539 17.45 -3.03 10.66
CA SER A 539 18.65 -2.18 10.60
C SER A 539 18.66 -1.34 9.32
N ALA A 540 18.26 -1.91 8.19
CA ALA A 540 18.10 -1.20 6.93
C ALA A 540 17.03 -0.10 7.03
N TYR A 541 15.88 -0.38 7.66
CA TYR A 541 14.83 0.61 7.88
C TYR A 541 15.25 1.74 8.84
N ALA A 542 16.12 1.46 9.81
CA ALA A 542 16.66 2.50 10.68
C ALA A 542 17.57 3.49 9.93
N HIS A 543 18.09 3.09 8.75
CA HIS A 543 18.97 3.90 7.91
C HIS A 543 18.36 4.15 6.53
N GLN A 544 17.03 4.24 6.47
CA GLN A 544 16.30 4.28 5.20
C GLN A 544 16.33 5.65 4.51
N ASP A 545 16.79 6.68 5.23
CA ASP A 545 16.79 8.06 4.75
C ASP A 545 17.93 8.35 3.77
N LEU A 546 18.96 7.49 3.71
CA LEU A 546 20.05 7.63 2.74
C LEU A 546 19.53 7.38 1.32
N PRO A 547 19.59 8.38 0.41
CA PRO A 547 19.22 8.18 -0.98
C PRO A 547 20.11 7.14 -1.64
N PHE A 548 19.51 6.24 -2.40
CA PHE A 548 20.22 5.18 -3.13
C PHE A 548 21.41 5.69 -3.96
N GLU A 549 21.30 6.87 -4.60
CA GLU A 549 22.40 7.40 -5.41
C GLU A 549 23.60 7.88 -4.60
N MET A 550 23.37 8.43 -3.40
CA MET A 550 24.47 8.78 -2.51
C MET A 550 25.22 7.52 -2.05
N LEU A 551 24.49 6.42 -1.88
CA LEU A 551 25.09 5.13 -1.57
C LEU A 551 25.95 4.60 -2.72
N VAL A 552 25.45 4.66 -3.96
CA VAL A 552 26.23 4.27 -5.14
C VAL A 552 27.47 5.14 -5.31
N GLU A 553 27.34 6.46 -5.13
CA GLU A 553 28.45 7.41 -5.21
C GLU A 553 29.54 7.11 -4.16
N ALA A 554 29.13 6.77 -2.93
CA ALA A 554 30.05 6.49 -1.84
C ALA A 554 30.74 5.12 -1.94
N LEU A 555 30.04 4.11 -2.46
CA LEU A 555 30.61 2.76 -2.63
C LEU A 555 31.48 2.63 -3.88
N GLN A 556 31.27 3.49 -4.88
CA GLN A 556 31.95 3.45 -6.18
C GLN A 556 32.07 2.04 -6.77
N PRO A 557 30.96 1.29 -6.90
CA PRO A 557 31.00 -0.04 -7.49
C PRO A 557 31.48 0.03 -8.95
N GLU A 558 32.00 -1.09 -9.45
CA GLU A 558 32.43 -1.20 -10.85
C GLU A 558 31.27 -0.82 -11.79
N ARG A 559 31.53 0.12 -12.71
CA ARG A 559 30.53 0.56 -13.68
C ARG A 559 30.52 -0.41 -14.85
N ASP A 560 29.39 -1.07 -15.04
CA ASP A 560 29.13 -1.95 -16.18
C ASP A 560 27.82 -1.52 -16.85
N LEU A 561 27.84 -1.39 -18.18
CA LEU A 561 26.66 -0.96 -18.94
C LEU A 561 25.64 -2.10 -19.10
N SER A 562 26.01 -3.35 -18.78
CA SER A 562 25.17 -4.52 -18.96
C SER A 562 24.24 -4.81 -17.77
N TYR A 563 24.52 -4.25 -16.59
CA TYR A 563 23.71 -4.44 -15.38
C TYR A 563 23.82 -3.27 -14.39
N THR A 564 22.84 -3.20 -13.48
CA THR A 564 22.76 -2.22 -12.40
C THR A 564 23.83 -2.43 -11.32
N PRO A 565 24.32 -1.34 -10.68
CA PRO A 565 25.60 -1.33 -9.95
C PRO A 565 25.64 -2.12 -8.63
N LEU A 566 24.53 -2.27 -7.91
CA LEU A 566 24.52 -2.90 -6.57
C LEU A 566 23.70 -4.20 -6.51
N PHE A 567 22.67 -4.35 -7.32
CA PHE A 567 21.83 -5.56 -7.33
C PHE A 567 21.23 -5.74 -8.73
N GLN A 568 20.96 -6.98 -9.14
CA GLN A 568 20.33 -7.31 -10.43
C GLN A 568 18.90 -7.84 -10.27
N VAL A 569 18.42 -7.96 -9.04
CA VAL A 569 17.10 -8.46 -8.69
C VAL A 569 16.42 -7.50 -7.71
N MET A 570 15.13 -7.28 -7.91
CA MET A 570 14.31 -6.43 -7.06
C MET A 570 13.14 -7.22 -6.49
N PHE A 571 12.84 -7.02 -5.21
CA PHE A 571 11.71 -7.61 -4.52
C PHE A 571 10.78 -6.51 -4.00
N VAL A 572 9.54 -6.51 -4.48
CA VAL A 572 8.53 -5.52 -4.14
C VAL A 572 7.32 -6.23 -3.54
N LEU A 573 6.94 -5.84 -2.33
CA LEU A 573 5.65 -6.24 -1.75
C LEU A 573 4.72 -5.03 -1.73
N ASN A 574 3.70 -5.04 -2.58
CA ASN A 574 2.73 -3.95 -2.63
C ASN A 574 1.57 -4.22 -1.65
N ASN A 575 1.64 -3.57 -0.49
CA ASN A 575 0.61 -3.62 0.55
C ASN A 575 -0.11 -2.27 0.73
N ALA A 576 0.05 -1.33 -0.21
CA ALA A 576 -0.71 -0.10 -0.15
C ALA A 576 -2.21 -0.41 -0.35
N PRO A 577 -3.10 0.10 0.51
CA PRO A 577 -4.54 -0.10 0.33
C PRO A 577 -4.96 0.53 -1.00
N LYS A 578 -5.54 -0.27 -1.89
CA LYS A 578 -6.19 0.26 -3.10
C LYS A 578 -7.50 0.93 -2.66
N PRO A 579 -7.64 2.27 -2.77
CA PRO A 579 -8.88 2.92 -2.40
C PRO A 579 -10.02 2.39 -3.25
N GLU A 580 -11.16 2.10 -2.63
CA GLU A 580 -12.39 1.92 -3.40
C GLU A 580 -12.75 3.27 -4.00
N ILE A 581 -12.98 3.29 -5.31
CA ILE A 581 -13.34 4.50 -6.02
C ILE A 581 -14.86 4.49 -6.28
N GLU A 582 -15.55 5.47 -5.72
CA GLU A 582 -16.98 5.68 -5.88
C GLU A 582 -17.21 7.04 -6.55
N LEU A 583 -17.47 7.00 -7.86
CA LEU A 583 -17.76 8.19 -8.66
C LEU A 583 -19.27 8.29 -8.88
N THR A 584 -19.83 9.47 -8.63
CA THR A 584 -21.28 9.72 -8.71
C THR A 584 -21.81 9.36 -10.10
N GLY A 585 -22.76 8.42 -10.15
CA GLY A 585 -23.35 7.92 -11.38
C GLY A 585 -22.52 6.89 -12.15
N LEU A 586 -21.42 6.38 -11.58
CA LEU A 586 -20.50 5.45 -12.22
C LEU A 586 -20.19 4.23 -11.34
N THR A 587 -19.92 3.11 -12.00
CA THR A 587 -19.24 1.94 -11.44
C THR A 587 -17.83 1.86 -12.03
N VAL A 588 -16.83 1.55 -11.23
CA VAL A 588 -15.40 1.56 -11.62
C VAL A 588 -14.73 0.21 -11.41
#